data_AF-A0A925G7F2-F1
#
_entry.id   AF-A0A925G7F2-F1
#
_cell.length_a   1.000
_cell.length_b   1.000
_cell.length_c   1.000
_cell.angle_alpha   90.00
_cell.angle_beta   90.00
_cell.angle_gamma   90.00
#
_symmetry.space_group_name_H-M   'P 1'
#
loop_
_entity.id
_entity.type
_entity.pdbx_description
1 polymer ?
#
loop_
_entity_poly.entity_id
_entity_poly.type
_entity_poly.pdbx_seq_one_letter_code
_entity_poly.pdbx_strand_id
1 'polypeptide(L)'
;MKLLIYTLLSLFMPFTLMAQPGKPHIESVRIAFITQKLDLTPDESQRFWPIYNTYQQEFQQLIIKRNQQRKAYKQSGQIPEDDLKTESEILELRKRYRFEFAKVLPKQKAGLVYPAEREFMHQLVEQYKSRKQKNK
;
A
#
# COMPACT_ATOMS: atom_id res chain seq x y z
N MET A 1 2.35 16.11 60.92
CA MET A 1 3.26 16.37 59.79
C MET A 1 3.43 15.09 59.00
N LYS A 2 3.15 15.14 57.69
CA LYS A 2 3.68 14.26 56.63
C LYS A 2 3.28 12.77 56.77
N LEU A 3 2.12 12.29 56.30
CA LEU A 3 1.58 12.38 54.93
C LEU A 3 2.58 12.02 53.80
N LEU A 4 3.75 11.44 54.07
CA LEU A 4 4.77 11.24 53.02
C LEU A 4 5.50 9.88 53.03
N ILE A 5 4.82 8.79 53.38
CA ILE A 5 5.33 7.44 53.06
C ILE A 5 4.19 6.54 52.54
N TYR A 6 3.25 7.15 51.81
CA TYR A 6 2.29 6.46 50.94
C TYR A 6 2.67 6.66 49.45
N THR A 7 3.96 6.72 49.14
CA THR A 7 4.48 6.71 47.75
C THR A 7 5.04 5.36 47.35
N LEU A 8 4.73 4.30 48.12
CA LEU A 8 4.95 2.90 47.76
C LEU A 8 3.71 2.30 47.07
N LEU A 9 3.09 3.05 46.14
CA LEU A 9 2.05 2.52 45.25
C LEU A 9 1.71 3.51 44.11
N SER A 10 2.71 4.19 43.55
CA SER A 10 2.47 5.02 42.37
C SER A 10 2.64 4.20 41.10
N LEU A 11 1.51 3.65 40.66
CA LEU A 11 1.17 3.57 39.24
C LEU A 11 2.06 2.68 38.37
N PHE A 12 2.01 1.36 38.62
CA PHE A 12 2.18 0.40 37.54
C PHE A 12 0.94 0.52 36.63
N MET A 13 0.92 1.55 35.80
CA MET A 13 -0.09 1.73 34.77
C MET A 13 0.10 0.57 33.80
N PRO A 14 -0.87 -0.35 33.65
CA PRO A 14 -0.75 -1.34 32.59
C PRO A 14 -0.74 -0.55 31.29
N PHE A 15 0.31 -0.73 30.50
CA PHE A 15 0.38 -0.29 29.12
C PHE A 15 -0.66 -1.12 28.34
N THR A 16 -1.95 -0.84 28.54
CA THR A 16 -2.99 -1.30 27.65
C THR A 16 -2.88 -0.46 26.40
N LEU A 17 -2.00 -0.90 25.50
CA LEU A 17 -2.11 -0.64 24.07
C LEU A 17 -3.53 -1.08 23.67
N MET A 18 -4.50 -0.17 23.76
CA MET A 18 -5.77 -0.34 23.10
C MET A 18 -5.50 -0.26 21.60
N ALA A 19 -5.07 -1.39 21.02
CA ALA A 19 -5.25 -1.64 19.61
C ALA A 19 -6.77 -1.65 19.38
N GLN A 20 -7.31 -0.53 18.89
CA GLN A 20 -8.71 -0.44 18.51
C GLN A 20 -9.03 -1.60 17.55
N PRO A 21 -10.16 -2.30 17.70
CA PRO A 21 -10.65 -3.23 16.68
C PRO A 21 -11.24 -2.40 15.52
N GLY A 22 -10.37 -1.62 14.88
CA GLY A 22 -10.63 -0.92 13.64
C GLY A 22 -10.30 -1.85 12.48
N LYS A 23 -11.05 -1.72 11.39
CA LYS A 23 -10.80 -2.42 10.12
C LYS A 23 -9.28 -2.51 9.85
N PRO A 24 -8.74 -3.67 9.46
CA PRO A 24 -7.33 -3.76 9.13
C PRO A 24 -7.03 -2.68 8.09
N HIS A 25 -6.11 -1.79 8.42
CA HIS A 25 -5.74 -0.70 7.54
C HIS A 25 -5.26 -1.35 6.25
N ILE A 26 -5.84 -0.99 5.10
CA ILE A 26 -5.55 -1.67 3.81
C ILE A 26 -4.03 -1.69 3.56
N GLU A 27 -3.31 -0.69 4.05
CA GLU A 27 -1.86 -0.62 3.98
C GLU A 27 -1.16 -1.68 4.84
N SER A 28 -1.62 -2.00 6.06
CA SER A 28 -1.00 -3.05 6.87
C SER A 28 -1.19 -4.43 6.23
N VAL A 29 -2.36 -4.68 5.64
CA VAL A 29 -2.62 -5.90 4.86
C VAL A 29 -1.74 -5.94 3.61
N ARG A 30 -1.56 -4.80 2.91
CA ARG A 30 -0.65 -4.70 1.77
C ARG A 30 0.78 -5.02 2.19
N ILE A 31 1.25 -4.43 3.30
CA ILE A 31 2.61 -4.62 3.81
C ILE A 31 2.86 -6.09 4.11
N ALA A 32 1.95 -6.73 4.86
CA ALA A 32 2.03 -8.16 5.14
C ALA A 32 2.03 -8.99 3.84
N PHE A 33 1.09 -8.72 2.93
CA PHE A 33 0.95 -9.47 1.68
C PHE A 33 2.20 -9.38 0.80
N ILE A 34 2.70 -8.17 0.54
CA ILE A 34 3.86 -7.95 -0.33
C ILE A 34 5.13 -8.52 0.30
N THR A 35 5.33 -8.33 1.62
CA THR A 35 6.47 -8.92 2.36
C THR A 35 6.48 -10.44 2.21
N GLN A 36 5.32 -11.09 2.42
CA GLN A 36 5.18 -12.53 2.30
C GLN A 36 5.35 -13.00 0.85
N LYS A 37 4.72 -12.33 -0.12
CA LYS A 37 4.72 -12.73 -1.53
C LYS A 37 6.10 -12.64 -2.18
N LEU A 38 6.90 -11.68 -1.74
CA LEU A 38 8.28 -11.49 -2.19
C LEU A 38 9.30 -12.23 -1.33
N ASP A 39 8.88 -12.86 -0.23
CA ASP A 39 9.73 -13.50 0.75
C ASP A 39 10.87 -12.55 1.21
N LEU A 40 10.50 -11.35 1.65
CA LEU A 40 11.49 -10.34 2.05
C LEU A 40 12.10 -10.70 3.41
N THR A 41 13.42 -10.77 3.44
CA THR A 41 14.17 -10.79 4.70
C THR A 41 14.04 -9.43 5.42
N PRO A 42 14.38 -9.34 6.73
CA PRO A 42 14.40 -8.07 7.44
C PRO A 42 15.26 -6.99 6.75
N ASP A 43 16.46 -7.37 6.28
CA ASP A 43 17.40 -6.46 5.62
C ASP A 43 16.94 -6.03 4.23
N GLU A 44 16.30 -6.92 3.47
CA GLU A 44 15.65 -6.56 2.21
C GLU A 44 14.47 -5.63 2.46
N SER A 45 13.64 -5.91 3.46
CA SER A 45 12.47 -5.11 3.81
C SER A 45 12.84 -3.66 4.15
N GLN A 46 13.86 -3.45 4.98
CA GLN A 46 14.32 -2.12 5.37
C GLN A 46 14.74 -1.27 4.15
N ARG A 47 15.33 -1.88 3.13
CA ARG A 47 15.78 -1.20 1.90
C ARG A 47 14.66 -1.07 0.86
N PHE A 48 13.76 -2.04 0.78
CA PHE A 48 12.68 -2.11 -0.20
C PHE A 48 11.55 -1.12 0.08
N TRP A 49 11.05 -1.08 1.32
CA TRP A 49 9.85 -0.32 1.66
C TRP A 49 9.92 1.18 1.35
N PRO A 50 11.05 1.89 1.60
CA PRO A 50 11.17 3.30 1.21
C PRO A 50 10.96 3.52 -0.28
N ILE A 51 11.55 2.67 -1.15
CA ILE A 51 11.42 2.78 -2.61
C ILE A 51 10.00 2.43 -3.05
N TYR A 52 9.41 1.37 -2.47
CA TYR A 52 8.06 0.95 -2.79
C TYR A 52 7.01 2.01 -2.40
N ASN A 53 7.20 2.68 -1.27
CA ASN A 53 6.30 3.73 -0.82
C ASN A 53 6.32 4.93 -1.76
N THR A 54 7.50 5.36 -2.21
CA THR A 54 7.62 6.45 -3.21
C THR A 54 6.99 6.05 -4.54
N TYR A 55 7.26 4.83 -5.03
CA TYR A 55 6.60 4.28 -6.21
C TYR A 55 5.08 4.33 -6.08
N GLN A 56 4.54 3.89 -4.94
CA GLN A 56 3.10 3.90 -4.70
C GLN A 56 2.53 5.30 -4.76
N GLN A 57 3.16 6.27 -4.11
CA GLN A 57 2.71 7.66 -4.13
C GLN A 57 2.64 8.20 -5.57
N GLU A 58 3.73 8.05 -6.35
CA GLU A 58 3.77 8.50 -7.74
C GLU A 58 2.74 7.76 -8.61
N PHE A 59 2.60 6.44 -8.43
CA PHE A 59 1.64 5.63 -9.16
C PHE A 59 0.20 6.05 -8.84
N GLN A 60 -0.14 6.32 -7.57
CA GLN A 60 -1.47 6.77 -7.18
C GLN A 60 -1.84 8.10 -7.85
N GLN A 61 -0.90 9.04 -8.00
CA GLN A 61 -1.18 10.30 -8.72
C GLN A 61 -1.58 10.05 -10.18
N LEU A 62 -0.85 9.16 -10.87
CA LEU A 62 -1.19 8.78 -12.24
C LEU A 62 -2.53 8.04 -12.33
N ILE A 63 -2.84 7.19 -11.35
CA ILE A 63 -4.15 6.51 -11.28
C ILE A 63 -5.28 7.51 -11.07
N ILE A 64 -5.13 8.50 -10.20
CA ILE A 64 -6.12 9.56 -9.99
C ILE A 64 -6.35 10.34 -11.29
N LYS A 65 -5.27 10.78 -11.95
CA LYS A 65 -5.33 11.45 -13.26
C LYS A 65 -6.09 10.63 -14.30
N ARG A 66 -5.73 9.34 -14.44
CA ARG A 66 -6.41 8.41 -15.37
C ARG A 66 -7.90 8.22 -15.02
N ASN A 67 -8.24 8.13 -13.74
CA ASN A 67 -9.62 7.97 -13.30
C ASN A 67 -10.46 9.22 -13.58
N GLN A 68 -9.88 10.42 -13.42
CA GLN A 68 -10.52 11.69 -13.78
C GLN A 68 -10.77 11.78 -15.29
N GLN A 69 -9.77 11.43 -16.11
CA GLN A 69 -9.89 11.35 -17.58
C GLN A 69 -11.02 10.39 -17.99
N ARG A 70 -11.06 9.18 -17.40
CA ARG A 70 -12.13 8.20 -17.66
C ARG A 70 -13.52 8.70 -17.22
N LYS A 71 -13.59 9.43 -16.10
CA LYS A 71 -14.85 10.02 -15.63
C LYS A 71 -15.35 11.10 -16.59
N ALA A 72 -14.46 11.97 -17.06
CA ALA A 72 -14.77 13.00 -18.05
C ALA A 72 -15.28 12.38 -19.35
N TYR A 73 -14.59 11.36 -19.88
CA TYR A 73 -15.04 10.60 -21.05
C TYR A 73 -16.46 10.06 -20.90
N LYS A 74 -16.78 9.43 -19.75
CA LYS A 74 -18.12 8.91 -19.48
C LYS A 74 -19.20 9.99 -19.42
N GLN A 75 -18.83 11.23 -19.09
CA GLN A 75 -19.76 12.35 -18.96
C GLN A 75 -19.96 13.12 -20.27
N SER A 76 -18.90 13.33 -21.06
CA SER A 76 -18.94 14.15 -22.27
C SER A 76 -18.90 13.35 -23.59
N GLY A 77 -18.51 12.06 -23.54
CA GLY A 77 -18.26 11.24 -24.73
C GLY A 77 -16.96 11.57 -25.47
N GLN A 78 -16.21 12.59 -25.04
CA GLN A 78 -14.98 13.03 -25.69
C GLN A 78 -13.77 12.26 -25.17
N ILE A 79 -13.04 11.62 -26.07
CA ILE A 79 -11.80 10.92 -25.74
C ILE A 79 -10.79 11.94 -25.19
N PRO A 80 -10.26 11.74 -23.97
CA PRO A 80 -9.25 12.64 -23.41
C PRO A 80 -7.99 12.60 -24.28
N GLU A 81 -7.56 13.76 -24.77
CA GLU A 81 -6.37 13.90 -25.62
C GLU A 81 -5.10 13.34 -24.96
N ASP A 82 -5.04 13.40 -23.62
CA ASP A 82 -3.91 12.97 -22.81
C ASP A 82 -3.98 11.51 -22.29
N ASP A 83 -4.92 10.66 -22.75
CA ASP A 83 -5.03 9.27 -22.23
C ASP A 83 -3.78 8.43 -22.54
N LEU A 84 -3.32 8.44 -23.81
CA LEU A 84 -2.10 7.74 -24.22
C LEU A 84 -0.85 8.28 -23.52
N LYS A 85 -0.84 9.58 -23.22
CA LYS A 85 0.24 10.21 -22.46
C LYS A 85 0.28 9.67 -21.03
N THR A 86 -0.86 9.59 -20.35
CA THR A 86 -0.95 9.01 -19.00
C THR A 86 -0.51 7.53 -18.99
N GLU A 87 -0.87 6.74 -20.01
CA GLU A 87 -0.41 5.35 -20.12
C GLU A 87 1.12 5.26 -20.28
N SER A 88 1.70 6.14 -21.10
CA SER A 88 3.15 6.26 -21.27
C SER A 88 3.84 6.63 -19.95
N GLU A 89 3.32 7.62 -19.22
CA GLU A 89 3.84 8.03 -17.90
C GLU A 89 3.85 6.85 -16.90
N ILE A 90 2.78 6.04 -16.89
CA ILE A 90 2.70 4.84 -16.03
C ILE A 90 3.74 3.79 -16.44
N LEU A 91 3.93 3.58 -17.73
CA LEU A 91 4.91 2.61 -18.24
C LEU A 91 6.34 3.04 -17.88
N GLU A 92 6.67 4.32 -18.08
CA GLU A 92 7.99 4.87 -17.75
C GLU A 92 8.25 4.85 -16.23
N LEU A 93 7.23 5.13 -15.42
CA LEU A 93 7.30 4.96 -13.97
C LEU A 93 7.66 3.51 -13.60
N ARG A 94 6.97 2.53 -14.20
CA ARG A 94 7.21 1.10 -13.95
C ARG A 94 8.59 0.65 -14.43
N LYS A 95 9.08 1.17 -15.56
CA LYS A 95 10.44 0.86 -16.03
C LYS A 95 11.48 1.35 -15.01
N ARG A 96 11.38 2.62 -14.60
CA ARG A 96 12.30 3.22 -13.62
C ARG A 96 12.34 2.45 -12.31
N TYR A 97 11.18 2.19 -11.71
CA TYR A 97 11.12 1.50 -10.42
C TYR A 97 11.48 0.02 -10.50
N ARG A 98 11.34 -0.64 -11.66
CA ARG A 98 11.92 -1.97 -11.86
C ARG A 98 13.43 -1.96 -11.65
N PHE A 99 14.13 -0.93 -12.14
CA PHE A 99 15.57 -0.78 -11.90
C PHE A 99 15.86 -0.45 -10.44
N GLU A 100 15.10 0.44 -9.80
CA GLU A 100 15.30 0.76 -8.37
C GLU A 100 15.09 -0.46 -7.46
N PHE A 101 14.05 -1.26 -7.70
CA PHE A 101 13.85 -2.51 -6.94
C PHE A 101 14.99 -3.51 -7.15
N ALA A 102 15.55 -3.60 -8.36
CA ALA A 102 16.67 -4.48 -8.65
C ALA A 102 17.99 -4.06 -7.98
N LYS A 103 18.11 -2.82 -7.49
CA LYS A 103 19.27 -2.37 -6.69
C LYS A 103 19.23 -2.89 -5.25
N VAL A 104 18.03 -3.13 -4.72
CA VAL A 104 17.83 -3.50 -3.31
C VAL A 104 17.35 -4.94 -3.11
N LEU A 105 16.85 -5.58 -4.16
CA LEU A 105 16.39 -6.97 -4.15
C LEU A 105 17.10 -7.81 -5.21
N PRO A 106 17.26 -9.12 -4.99
CA PRO A 106 17.63 -10.07 -6.04
C PRO A 106 16.71 -9.93 -7.27
N LYS A 107 17.28 -10.08 -8.46
CA LYS A 107 16.56 -9.89 -9.75
C LYS A 107 15.24 -10.66 -9.85
N GLN A 108 15.21 -11.89 -9.32
CA GLN A 108 14.01 -12.72 -9.27
C GLN A 108 12.90 -12.05 -8.44
N LYS A 109 13.21 -11.62 -7.21
CA LYS A 109 12.26 -10.92 -6.32
C LYS A 109 11.84 -9.55 -6.88
N ALA A 110 12.78 -8.77 -7.41
CA ALA A 110 12.49 -7.48 -8.04
C ALA A 110 11.50 -7.62 -9.21
N GLY A 111 11.58 -8.70 -9.99
CA GLY A 111 10.65 -9.01 -11.07
C GLY A 111 9.21 -9.33 -10.59
N LEU A 112 9.05 -9.76 -9.34
CA LEU A 112 7.77 -10.18 -8.74
C LEU A 112 6.98 -9.03 -8.11
N VAL A 113 7.57 -7.84 -7.93
CA VAL A 113 6.90 -6.70 -7.27
C VAL A 113 5.57 -6.35 -7.94
N TYR A 114 5.55 -6.16 -9.26
CA TYR A 114 4.32 -5.82 -9.98
C TYR A 114 3.30 -6.97 -10.08
N PRO A 115 3.71 -8.23 -10.32
CA PRO A 115 2.81 -9.38 -10.15
C PRO A 115 2.15 -9.42 -8.76
N ALA A 116 2.93 -9.27 -7.68
CA ALA A 116 2.42 -9.29 -6.32
C ALA A 116 1.41 -8.16 -6.06
N GLU A 117 1.70 -6.95 -6.55
CA GLU A 117 0.78 -5.81 -6.50
C GLU A 117 -0.58 -6.13 -7.16
N ARG A 118 -0.55 -6.68 -8.38
CA ARG A 118 -1.78 -7.00 -9.13
C ARG A 118 -2.60 -8.06 -8.41
N GLU A 119 -1.94 -9.07 -7.87
CA GLU A 119 -2.59 -10.13 -7.11
C GLU A 119 -3.23 -9.57 -5.83
N PHE A 120 -2.53 -8.70 -5.11
CA PHE A 120 -3.09 -8.03 -3.93
C PHE A 120 -4.34 -7.19 -4.29
N MET A 121 -4.27 -6.39 -5.36
CA MET A 121 -5.41 -5.61 -5.84
C MET A 121 -6.59 -6.50 -6.24
N HIS A 122 -6.34 -7.65 -6.88
CA HIS A 122 -7.38 -8.61 -7.23
C HIS A 122 -8.09 -9.13 -5.99
N GLN A 123 -7.33 -9.59 -4.99
CA GLN A 123 -7.88 -10.10 -3.74
C GLN A 123 -8.68 -9.02 -2.99
N LEU A 124 -8.22 -7.77 -2.96
CA LEU A 124 -8.98 -6.67 -2.37
C LEU A 124 -10.35 -6.47 -3.05
N VAL A 125 -10.38 -6.51 -4.39
CA VAL A 125 -11.63 -6.36 -5.15
C VAL A 125 -12.58 -7.53 -4.88
N GLU A 126 -12.08 -8.76 -4.85
CA GLU A 126 -12.87 -9.95 -4.52
C GLU A 126 -13.46 -9.87 -3.11
N GLN A 127 -12.64 -9.56 -2.11
CA GLN A 127 -13.10 -9.39 -0.72
C GLN A 127 -14.16 -8.29 -0.59
N TYR A 128 -14.00 -7.18 -1.31
CA TYR A 128 -14.99 -6.11 -1.35
C TYR A 128 -16.33 -6.59 -1.96
N LYS A 129 -16.28 -7.32 -3.08
CA LYS A 129 -17.48 -7.88 -3.73
C LYS A 129 -18.20 -8.89 -2.83
N SER A 130 -17.49 -9.82 -2.20
CA SER A 130 -18.08 -10.84 -1.33
C SER A 130 -18.77 -10.24 -0.10
N ARG A 131 -18.17 -9.20 0.51
CA ARG A 131 -18.81 -8.47 1.63
C ARG A 131 -20.10 -7.79 1.22
N LYS A 132 -20.15 -7.20 0.01
CA LYS A 132 -21.36 -6.56 -0.52
C LYS A 132 -22.48 -7.57 -0.77
N GLN A 133 -22.16 -8.78 -1.21
CA GLN A 133 -23.15 -9.84 -1.44
C GLN A 133 -23.71 -10.40 -0.14
N LYS A 134 -22.89 -10.55 0.91
CA LYS A 134 -23.34 -11.05 2.22
C LYS A 134 -24.22 -10.06 3.00
N ASN A 135 -24.11 -8.77 2.68
CA ASN A 135 -24.89 -7.69 3.32
C ASN A 135 -26.16 -7.31 2.54
N LYS A 136 -26.50 -8.06 1.48
CA LYS A 136 -27.77 -7.96 0.74
C LYS A 136 -28.64 -9.14 1.10
#